data_AF-A0A3D2KN18-F1
#
_entry.id   AF-A0A3D2KN18-F1
#
_cell.length_a   1.000
_cell.length_b   1.000
_cell.length_c   1.000
_cell.angle_alpha   90.00
_cell.angle_beta   90.00
_cell.angle_gamma   90.00
#
_symmetry.space_group_name_H-M   'P 1'
#
loop_
_entity.id
_entity.type
_entity.pdbx_description
1 polymer ?
#
loop_
_entity_poly.entity_id
_entity_poly.type
_entity_poly.pdbx_seq_one_letter_code
_entity_poly.pdbx_strand_id
1 'polypeptide(L)'
;MPKGEFILPVQEDETASVLWALGHHYRRNRDIEFIDSLYPTLVEPAAEFLVSYRDPKTKLPLPSWDLWEERQGIFTYTAASTYAGLLAAADLGTLFGDPAAARWRRAAREVREAALKHFYDAKLGRFLRGVYVTPEGFSPDYTLDSSLFGVVLFGLLPATDPRVVETMKLVRDRLWVQTAVGGIARYTNDHYFKKSDDIERVPGNPWIICTMWLARWYTAKAETADELKVALSILEWARTHAMPGGHLPEQLHPYSGQPLSVAPLTWSHAEVISAVLELVAKVAELGVTVSLPEEDAGHGDYSVPPCR
;
A
#
# COMPACT_ATOMS: atom_id res chain seq x y z
N MET A 1 -23.03 13.95 -7.69
CA MET A 1 -22.44 14.91 -6.73
C MET A 1 -23.44 16.05 -6.52
N PRO A 2 -23.77 16.43 -5.28
CA PRO A 2 -24.51 17.67 -5.05
C PRO A 2 -23.65 18.83 -5.56
N LYS A 3 -24.23 19.73 -6.35
CA LYS A 3 -23.54 20.91 -6.85
C LYS A 3 -23.31 21.90 -5.70
N GLY A 4 -22.05 22.23 -5.41
CA GLY A 4 -21.69 23.48 -4.73
C GLY A 4 -21.30 23.40 -3.25
N GLU A 5 -21.11 22.22 -2.66
CA GLU A 5 -20.46 22.14 -1.34
C GLU A 5 -18.94 22.22 -1.51
N PHE A 6 -18.31 23.13 -0.76
CA PHE A 6 -16.86 23.26 -0.72
C PHE A 6 -16.29 22.07 0.05
N ILE A 7 -15.57 21.20 -0.64
CA ILE A 7 -14.94 20.01 -0.07
C ILE A 7 -13.45 20.32 0.06
N LEU A 8 -12.92 20.20 1.27
CA LEU A 8 -11.48 20.33 1.47
C LEU A 8 -10.76 19.18 0.76
N PRO A 9 -9.63 19.42 0.08
CA PRO A 9 -8.83 18.39 -0.56
C PRO A 9 -7.98 17.64 0.48
N VAL A 10 -8.61 17.14 1.55
CA VAL A 10 -7.92 16.38 2.60
C VAL A 10 -7.67 14.96 2.10
N GLN A 11 -6.41 14.54 2.11
CA GLN A 11 -5.98 13.14 2.09
C GLN A 11 -5.34 12.84 3.44
N GLU A 12 -6.07 12.12 4.29
CA GLU A 12 -5.63 11.91 5.67
C GLU A 12 -4.38 11.02 5.74
N ASP A 13 -4.20 10.13 4.76
CA ASP A 13 -3.05 9.25 4.62
C ASP A 13 -1.75 10.00 4.36
N GLU A 14 -1.79 11.16 3.71
CA GLU A 14 -0.59 12.00 3.53
C GLU A 14 -0.06 12.50 4.88
N THR A 15 -0.95 12.88 5.79
CA THR A 15 -0.56 13.30 7.14
C THR A 15 -0.08 12.11 7.97
N ALA A 16 -0.82 11.00 7.91
CA ALA A 16 -0.50 9.81 8.68
C ALA A 16 0.80 9.12 8.26
N SER A 17 1.08 9.09 6.95
CA SER A 17 2.28 8.47 6.39
C SER A 17 3.56 9.22 6.78
N VAL A 18 3.50 10.56 6.94
CA VAL A 18 4.62 11.35 7.45
C VAL A 18 4.96 10.95 8.89
N LEU A 19 3.97 10.82 9.77
CA LEU A 19 4.19 10.37 11.15
C LEU A 19 4.74 8.94 11.19
N TRP A 20 4.18 8.05 10.37
CA TRP A 20 4.67 6.68 10.24
C TRP A 20 6.14 6.64 9.78
N ALA A 21 6.51 7.45 8.80
CA ALA A 21 7.87 7.58 8.30
C ALA A 21 8.84 8.12 9.36
N LEU A 22 8.44 9.15 10.13
CA LEU A 22 9.24 9.66 11.26
C LEU A 22 9.45 8.60 12.34
N GLY A 23 8.42 7.83 12.67
CA GLY A 23 8.54 6.70 13.58
C GLY A 23 9.52 5.63 13.06
N HIS A 24 9.50 5.34 11.76
CA HIS A 24 10.47 4.42 11.15
C HIS A 24 11.90 5.00 11.17
N HIS A 25 12.06 6.28 10.84
CA HIS A 25 13.35 6.97 10.89
C HIS A 25 13.96 6.87 12.29
N TYR A 26 13.17 7.19 13.33
CA TYR A 26 13.64 7.08 14.71
C TYR A 26 14.00 5.65 15.10
N ARG A 27 13.18 4.65 14.78
CA ARG A 27 13.47 3.23 15.09
C ARG A 27 14.80 2.77 14.48
N ARG A 28 15.11 3.23 13.26
CA ARG A 28 16.31 2.82 12.53
C ARG A 28 17.56 3.59 12.96
N ASN A 29 17.47 4.91 13.09
CA ASN A 29 18.63 5.78 13.26
C ASN A 29 18.84 6.27 14.68
N ARG A 30 17.80 6.21 15.53
CA ARG A 30 17.79 6.77 16.90
C ARG A 30 18.18 8.25 16.96
N ASP A 31 17.92 8.98 15.89
CA ASP A 31 18.18 10.41 15.78
C ASP A 31 17.11 11.20 16.55
N ILE A 32 17.38 11.44 17.84
CA ILE A 32 16.44 12.13 18.74
C ILE A 32 16.40 13.63 18.39
N GLU A 33 17.53 14.24 18.05
CA GLU A 33 17.64 15.68 17.76
C GLU A 33 16.79 16.05 16.55
N PHE A 34 16.82 15.23 15.50
CA PHE A 34 15.96 15.44 14.33
C PHE A 34 14.47 15.38 14.69
N ILE A 35 14.07 14.38 15.49
CA ILE A 35 12.67 14.24 15.90
C ILE A 35 12.25 15.40 16.82
N ASP A 36 13.07 15.78 17.79
CA ASP A 36 12.81 16.90 18.72
C ASP A 36 12.56 18.20 17.95
N SER A 37 13.38 18.46 16.92
CA SER A 37 13.23 19.64 16.05
C SER A 37 11.90 19.71 15.29
N LEU A 38 11.27 18.55 15.03
CA LEU A 38 10.01 18.43 14.31
C LEU A 38 8.82 18.20 15.24
N TYR A 39 9.04 17.86 16.51
CA TYR A 39 7.98 17.41 17.41
C TYR A 39 6.85 18.44 17.57
N PRO A 40 7.12 19.69 17.99
CA PRO A 40 6.06 20.68 18.25
C PRO A 40 5.42 21.25 16.97
N THR A 41 6.13 21.23 15.84
CA THR A 41 5.67 21.86 14.59
C THR A 41 5.08 20.88 13.58
N LEU A 42 5.33 19.58 13.75
CA LEU A 42 4.89 18.54 12.83
C LEU A 42 4.26 17.35 13.56
N VAL A 43 4.97 16.71 14.49
CA VAL A 43 4.49 15.44 15.10
C VAL A 43 3.21 15.65 15.91
N GLU A 44 3.24 16.60 16.85
CA GLU A 44 2.08 16.87 17.72
C GLU A 44 0.88 17.42 16.93
N PRO A 45 1.01 18.47 16.09
CA PRO A 45 -0.12 18.99 15.31
C PRO A 45 -0.75 17.95 14.37
N ALA A 46 0.07 17.11 13.73
CA ALA A 46 -0.42 16.06 12.84
C ALA A 46 -1.14 14.96 13.64
N ALA A 47 -0.62 14.55 14.79
CA ALA A 47 -1.28 13.56 15.65
C ALA A 47 -2.62 14.07 16.19
N GLU A 48 -2.68 15.35 16.59
CA GLU A 48 -3.93 16.00 16.99
C GLU A 48 -4.94 16.07 15.85
N PHE A 49 -4.49 16.43 14.65
CA PHE A 49 -5.33 16.40 13.46
C PHE A 49 -5.93 15.01 13.24
N LEU A 50 -5.12 13.95 13.20
CA LEU A 50 -5.59 12.57 13.01
C LEU A 50 -6.53 12.09 14.11
N VAL A 51 -6.35 12.55 15.36
CA VAL A 51 -7.31 12.25 16.43
C VAL A 51 -8.64 12.97 16.21
N SER A 52 -8.59 14.24 15.80
CA SER A 52 -9.77 15.08 15.61
C SER A 52 -10.55 14.75 14.33
N TYR A 53 -9.87 14.27 13.29
CA TYR A 53 -10.44 13.93 11.99
C TYR A 53 -10.97 12.48 11.95
N ARG A 54 -11.63 12.08 13.03
CA ARG A 54 -12.22 10.74 13.19
C ARG A 54 -13.66 10.84 13.65
N ASP A 55 -14.48 9.91 13.20
CA ASP A 55 -15.86 9.83 13.64
C ASP A 55 -15.93 9.25 15.08
N PRO A 56 -16.53 9.97 16.05
CA PRO A 56 -16.52 9.56 17.45
C PRO A 56 -17.34 8.28 17.71
N LYS A 57 -18.25 7.90 16.81
CA LYS A 57 -19.14 6.74 16.96
C LYS A 57 -18.54 5.47 16.38
N THR A 58 -18.11 5.53 15.12
CA THR A 58 -17.55 4.42 14.36
C THR A 58 -16.05 4.25 14.60
N LYS A 59 -15.39 5.29 15.12
CA LYS A 59 -13.94 5.37 15.38
C LYS A 59 -13.06 5.37 14.13
N LEU A 60 -13.66 5.26 12.95
CA LEU A 60 -12.99 5.36 11.67
C LEU A 60 -12.51 6.80 11.41
N PRO A 61 -11.52 6.96 10.52
CA PRO A 61 -11.24 8.22 9.85
C PRO A 61 -12.52 8.87 9.28
N LEU A 62 -12.59 10.21 9.25
CA LEU A 62 -13.64 10.90 8.52
C LEU A 62 -13.41 10.78 7.00
N PRO A 63 -14.45 10.97 6.17
CA PRO A 63 -14.29 10.91 4.72
C PRO A 63 -13.21 11.88 4.20
N SER A 64 -12.28 11.35 3.42
CA SER A 64 -11.17 12.06 2.78
C SER A 64 -10.98 11.50 1.36
N TRP A 65 -10.14 12.15 0.56
CA TRP A 65 -9.74 11.63 -0.74
C TRP A 65 -8.86 10.39 -0.55
N ASP A 66 -9.02 9.38 -1.41
CA ASP A 66 -8.16 8.20 -1.42
C ASP A 66 -6.74 8.54 -1.88
N LEU A 67 -5.80 7.60 -1.67
CA LEU A 67 -4.41 7.71 -2.13
C LEU A 67 -4.26 7.93 -3.65
N TRP A 68 -5.32 7.65 -4.41
CA TRP A 68 -5.36 7.82 -5.86
C TRP A 68 -5.92 9.19 -6.29
N GLU A 69 -6.34 10.03 -5.35
CA GLU A 69 -6.89 11.37 -5.58
C GLU A 69 -8.19 11.38 -6.43
N GLU A 70 -8.99 10.31 -6.35
CA GLU A 70 -10.11 10.09 -7.26
C GLU A 70 -11.48 10.09 -6.57
N ARG A 71 -11.51 9.69 -5.29
CA ARG A 71 -12.77 9.39 -4.60
C ARG A 71 -12.73 9.92 -3.19
N GLN A 72 -13.86 10.45 -2.74
CA GLN A 72 -14.05 10.81 -1.35
C GLN A 72 -14.83 9.72 -0.61
N GLY A 73 -14.27 9.20 0.47
CA GLY A 73 -14.82 8.09 1.23
C GLY A 73 -13.94 7.74 2.43
N ILE A 74 -14.19 6.59 3.06
CA ILE A 74 -13.35 6.07 4.14
C ILE A 74 -12.69 4.79 3.63
N PHE A 75 -11.38 4.85 3.37
CA PHE A 75 -10.66 3.79 2.67
C PHE A 75 -9.77 2.96 3.58
N THR A 76 -9.59 1.69 3.22
CA THR A 76 -8.76 0.73 3.97
C THR A 76 -7.31 1.18 4.06
N TYR A 77 -6.73 1.68 2.96
CA TYR A 77 -5.37 2.23 2.94
C TYR A 77 -5.23 3.41 3.91
N THR A 78 -6.15 4.36 3.82
CA THR A 78 -6.18 5.55 4.68
C THR A 78 -6.29 5.17 6.14
N ALA A 79 -7.24 4.32 6.53
CA ALA A 79 -7.36 3.88 7.92
C ALA A 79 -6.15 3.09 8.43
N ALA A 80 -5.52 2.27 7.58
CA ALA A 80 -4.30 1.56 7.93
C ALA A 80 -3.15 2.56 8.19
N SER A 81 -2.98 3.57 7.33
CA SER A 81 -2.00 4.63 7.52
C SER A 81 -2.28 5.46 8.78
N THR A 82 -3.53 5.88 9.04
CA THR A 82 -3.95 6.61 10.24
C THR A 82 -3.62 5.82 11.51
N TYR A 83 -3.89 4.52 11.52
CA TYR A 83 -3.50 3.64 12.63
C TYR A 83 -1.98 3.69 12.87
N ALA A 84 -1.17 3.53 11.83
CA ALA A 84 0.28 3.49 11.95
C ALA A 84 0.91 4.85 12.31
N GLY A 85 0.37 5.94 11.75
CA GLY A 85 0.77 7.30 12.06
C GLY A 85 0.49 7.67 13.52
N LEU A 86 -0.72 7.38 14.02
CA LEU A 86 -1.08 7.60 15.42
C LEU A 86 -0.26 6.73 16.37
N LEU A 87 0.04 5.48 16.01
CA LEU A 87 0.90 4.61 16.79
C LEU A 87 2.34 5.15 16.85
N ALA A 88 2.89 5.60 15.72
CA ALA A 88 4.20 6.22 15.64
C ALA A 88 4.26 7.50 16.49
N ALA A 89 3.27 8.39 16.37
CA ALA A 89 3.19 9.60 17.19
C ALA A 89 3.10 9.27 18.68
N ALA A 90 2.33 8.25 19.07
CA ALA A 90 2.26 7.81 20.46
C ALA A 90 3.60 7.30 21.00
N ASP A 91 4.36 6.56 20.19
CA ASP A 91 5.68 6.07 20.57
C ASP A 91 6.68 7.23 20.71
N LEU A 92 6.67 8.18 19.77
CA LEU A 92 7.49 9.39 19.85
C LEU A 92 7.08 10.26 21.05
N GLY A 93 5.79 10.50 21.28
CA GLY A 93 5.35 11.27 22.45
C GLY A 93 5.69 10.61 23.78
N THR A 94 5.70 9.28 23.83
CA THR A 94 6.20 8.56 25.01
C THR A 94 7.67 8.86 25.28
N LEU A 95 8.50 9.01 24.22
CA LEU A 95 9.92 9.37 24.35
C LEU A 95 10.11 10.76 24.95
N PHE A 96 9.26 11.73 24.57
CA PHE A 96 9.34 13.11 25.06
C PHE A 96 8.53 13.37 26.35
N GLY A 97 7.90 12.33 26.92
CA GLY A 97 7.10 12.47 28.13
C GLY A 97 5.78 13.21 27.93
N ASP A 98 5.26 13.25 26.71
CA ASP A 98 4.00 13.91 26.35
C ASP A 98 2.80 13.11 26.87
N PRO A 99 1.94 13.68 27.74
CA PRO A 99 0.74 13.00 28.22
C PRO A 99 -0.27 12.67 27.11
N ALA A 100 -0.28 13.39 25.99
CA ALA A 100 -1.16 13.13 24.84
C ALA A 100 -0.86 11.78 24.16
N ALA A 101 0.34 11.23 24.33
CA ALA A 101 0.75 9.94 23.77
C ALA A 101 -0.21 8.79 24.13
N ALA A 102 -0.76 8.79 25.36
CA ALA A 102 -1.73 7.78 25.79
C ALA A 102 -3.05 7.88 25.01
N ARG A 103 -3.48 9.10 24.67
CA ARG A 103 -4.66 9.36 23.84
C ARG A 103 -4.42 8.94 22.39
N TRP A 104 -3.27 9.27 21.80
CA TRP A 104 -2.90 8.85 20.44
C TRP A 104 -2.84 7.33 20.32
N ARG A 105 -2.25 6.64 21.30
CA ARG A 105 -2.20 5.17 21.32
C ARG A 105 -3.59 4.55 21.41
N ARG A 106 -4.50 5.15 22.18
CA ARG A 106 -5.90 4.74 22.25
C ARG A 106 -6.59 4.93 20.89
N ALA A 107 -6.43 6.10 20.29
CA ALA A 107 -6.98 6.43 18.98
C ALA A 107 -6.52 5.43 17.90
N ALA A 108 -5.22 5.10 17.87
CA ALA A 108 -4.68 4.08 16.96
C ALA A 108 -5.40 2.73 17.13
N ARG A 109 -5.53 2.22 18.37
CA ARG A 109 -6.24 0.96 18.62
C ARG A 109 -7.69 0.99 18.16
N GLU A 110 -8.39 2.09 18.45
CA GLU A 110 -9.78 2.27 18.03
C GLU A 110 -9.92 2.27 16.49
N VAL A 111 -9.03 2.96 15.76
CA VAL A 111 -9.01 2.93 14.29
C VAL A 111 -8.75 1.52 13.78
N ARG A 112 -7.80 0.80 14.38
CA ARG A 112 -7.50 -0.58 13.99
C ARG A 112 -8.71 -1.51 14.16
N GLU A 113 -9.34 -1.47 15.32
CA GLU A 113 -10.51 -2.31 15.62
C GLU A 113 -11.68 -1.97 14.67
N ALA A 114 -11.90 -0.68 14.40
CA ALA A 114 -12.92 -0.23 13.47
C ALA A 114 -12.64 -0.67 12.04
N ALA A 115 -11.42 -0.50 11.54
CA ALA A 115 -11.02 -0.93 10.20
C ALA A 115 -11.22 -2.43 10.00
N LEU A 116 -10.78 -3.26 10.97
CA LEU A 116 -10.96 -4.72 10.90
C LEU A 116 -12.42 -5.15 10.94
N LYS A 117 -13.28 -4.39 11.65
CA LYS A 117 -14.71 -4.65 11.73
C LYS A 117 -15.47 -4.23 10.47
N HIS A 118 -15.12 -3.09 9.90
CA HIS A 118 -15.91 -2.45 8.85
C HIS A 118 -15.41 -2.72 7.43
N PHE A 119 -14.12 -3.06 7.25
CA PHE A 119 -13.55 -3.24 5.91
C PHE A 119 -13.30 -4.69 5.52
N TYR A 120 -13.31 -5.64 6.45
CA TYR A 120 -13.21 -7.05 6.07
C TYR A 120 -14.58 -7.64 5.75
N ASP A 121 -14.78 -8.07 4.51
CA ASP A 121 -16.00 -8.77 4.09
C ASP A 121 -15.76 -10.28 4.10
N ALA A 122 -16.36 -10.97 5.08
CA ALA A 122 -16.21 -12.41 5.23
C ALA A 122 -16.88 -13.24 4.12
N LYS A 123 -17.87 -12.67 3.40
CA LYS A 123 -18.53 -13.35 2.28
C LYS A 123 -17.64 -13.31 1.03
N LEU A 124 -16.94 -12.19 0.82
CA LEU A 124 -15.96 -12.04 -0.25
C LEU A 124 -14.59 -12.64 0.10
N GLY A 125 -14.33 -12.91 1.38
CA GLY A 125 -13.05 -13.44 1.85
C GLY A 125 -11.90 -12.45 1.73
N ARG A 126 -12.18 -11.14 1.73
CA ARG A 126 -11.16 -10.10 1.55
C ARG A 126 -11.53 -8.76 2.17
N PHE A 127 -10.54 -7.88 2.25
CA PHE A 127 -10.78 -6.47 2.50
C PHE A 127 -11.48 -5.78 1.31
N LEU A 128 -12.39 -4.86 1.65
CA LEU A 128 -13.00 -3.89 0.75
C LEU A 128 -12.02 -2.74 0.51
N ARG A 129 -12.15 -2.05 -0.64
CA ARG A 129 -11.36 -0.82 -0.85
C ARG A 129 -11.67 0.23 0.22
N GLY A 130 -12.95 0.33 0.59
CA GLY A 130 -13.43 1.23 1.61
C GLY A 130 -14.94 1.20 1.74
N VAL A 131 -15.49 2.25 2.33
CA VAL A 131 -16.93 2.50 2.44
C VAL A 131 -17.25 3.96 2.17
N TYR A 132 -18.45 4.21 1.67
CA TYR A 132 -19.05 5.53 1.56
C TYR A 132 -20.06 5.75 2.68
N VAL A 133 -20.14 6.98 3.19
CA VAL A 133 -21.14 7.37 4.18
C VAL A 133 -22.44 7.71 3.47
N THR A 134 -23.55 7.08 3.88
CA THR A 134 -24.90 7.36 3.41
C THR A 134 -25.84 7.64 4.60
N PRO A 135 -27.03 8.21 4.38
CA PRO A 135 -28.02 8.40 5.45
C PRO A 135 -28.39 7.09 6.18
N GLU A 136 -28.32 5.96 5.48
CA GLU A 136 -28.64 4.63 6.00
C GLU A 136 -27.44 3.94 6.69
N GLY A 137 -26.25 4.54 6.65
CA GLY A 137 -25.03 4.01 7.26
C GLY A 137 -23.85 3.97 6.29
N PHE A 138 -23.29 2.78 6.09
CA PHE A 138 -22.16 2.58 5.18
C PHE A 138 -22.57 1.82 3.92
N SER A 139 -22.19 2.36 2.77
CA SER A 139 -22.25 1.66 1.49
C SER A 139 -20.85 1.14 1.14
N PRO A 140 -20.66 -0.19 1.08
CA PRO A 140 -19.35 -0.78 0.80
C PRO A 140 -18.87 -0.52 -0.62
N ASP A 141 -17.57 -0.24 -0.77
CA ASP A 141 -16.89 -0.18 -2.06
C ASP A 141 -16.25 -1.54 -2.39
N TYR A 142 -16.91 -2.28 -3.27
CA TYR A 142 -16.49 -3.61 -3.68
C TYR A 142 -15.42 -3.61 -4.76
N THR A 143 -14.99 -2.47 -5.31
CA THR A 143 -13.90 -2.46 -6.28
C THR A 143 -12.64 -3.06 -5.64
N LEU A 144 -12.00 -4.00 -6.33
CA LEU A 144 -10.74 -4.57 -5.89
C LEU A 144 -9.61 -3.60 -6.22
N ASP A 145 -8.73 -3.37 -5.26
CA ASP A 145 -7.68 -2.35 -5.31
C ASP A 145 -6.37 -2.91 -4.76
N SER A 146 -5.26 -2.58 -5.41
CA SER A 146 -3.91 -2.97 -5.01
C SER A 146 -3.45 -2.30 -3.71
N SER A 147 -4.02 -1.14 -3.37
CA SER A 147 -3.77 -0.44 -2.10
C SER A 147 -4.21 -1.23 -0.86
N LEU A 148 -4.92 -2.36 -1.02
CA LEU A 148 -5.19 -3.27 0.08
C LEU A 148 -3.91 -3.85 0.72
N PHE A 149 -2.77 -3.78 0.02
CA PHE A 149 -1.45 -4.01 0.61
C PHE A 149 -1.16 -3.09 1.82
N GLY A 150 -1.81 -1.92 1.90
CA GLY A 150 -1.76 -1.00 3.03
C GLY A 150 -2.01 -1.67 4.39
N VAL A 151 -2.84 -2.73 4.43
CA VAL A 151 -3.09 -3.54 5.64
C VAL A 151 -1.79 -4.14 6.19
N VAL A 152 -0.88 -4.56 5.30
CA VAL A 152 0.44 -5.10 5.66
C VAL A 152 1.45 -3.98 5.85
N LEU A 153 1.53 -3.06 4.90
CA LEU A 153 2.50 -1.94 4.90
C LEU A 153 2.48 -1.16 6.22
N PHE A 154 1.29 -0.88 6.73
CA PHE A 154 1.07 -0.12 7.96
C PHE A 154 0.87 -1.00 9.19
N GLY A 155 1.05 -2.33 9.08
CA GLY A 155 1.03 -3.25 10.21
C GLY A 155 -0.33 -3.40 10.89
N LEU A 156 -1.43 -3.20 10.14
CA LEU A 156 -2.78 -3.46 10.65
C LEU A 156 -2.96 -4.95 10.97
N LEU A 157 -2.45 -5.81 10.06
CA LEU A 157 -2.32 -7.27 10.21
C LEU A 157 -0.99 -7.76 9.62
N PRO A 158 -0.46 -8.91 10.11
CA PRO A 158 0.73 -9.52 9.53
C PRO A 158 0.46 -10.06 8.13
N ALA A 159 1.52 -10.16 7.31
CA ALA A 159 1.44 -10.64 5.93
C ALA A 159 0.91 -12.09 5.78
N THR A 160 1.03 -12.89 6.84
CA THR A 160 0.58 -14.28 6.96
C THR A 160 -0.83 -14.43 7.53
N ASP A 161 -1.50 -13.34 7.96
CA ASP A 161 -2.90 -13.43 8.40
C ASP A 161 -3.78 -13.97 7.24
N PRO A 162 -4.63 -15.00 7.46
CA PRO A 162 -5.43 -15.59 6.40
C PRO A 162 -6.26 -14.57 5.61
N ARG A 163 -6.75 -13.51 6.26
CA ARG A 163 -7.52 -12.45 5.61
C ARG A 163 -6.67 -11.64 4.63
N VAL A 164 -5.41 -11.39 5.00
CA VAL A 164 -4.43 -10.71 4.14
C VAL A 164 -4.06 -11.62 2.98
N VAL A 165 -3.76 -12.88 3.27
CA VAL A 165 -3.35 -13.86 2.25
C VAL A 165 -4.40 -13.99 1.16
N GLU A 166 -5.67 -14.18 1.54
CA GLU A 166 -6.76 -14.31 0.56
C GLU A 166 -7.02 -12.99 -0.19
N THR A 167 -6.91 -11.84 0.49
CA THR A 167 -7.01 -10.52 -0.17
C THR A 167 -5.93 -10.33 -1.24
N MET A 168 -4.67 -10.62 -0.89
CA MET A 168 -3.54 -10.40 -1.80
C MET A 168 -3.48 -11.43 -2.94
N LYS A 169 -3.93 -12.66 -2.70
CA LYS A 169 -4.20 -13.62 -3.78
C LYS A 169 -5.23 -13.05 -4.76
N LEU A 170 -6.37 -12.53 -4.29
CA LEU A 170 -7.35 -11.91 -5.17
C LEU A 170 -6.79 -10.70 -5.93
N VAL A 171 -5.98 -9.85 -5.28
CA VAL A 171 -5.25 -8.75 -5.93
C VAL A 171 -4.37 -9.30 -7.06
N ARG A 172 -3.54 -10.32 -6.80
CA ARG A 172 -2.72 -10.98 -7.83
C ARG A 172 -3.59 -11.50 -8.96
N ASP A 173 -4.61 -12.27 -8.66
CA ASP A 173 -5.40 -13.02 -9.65
C ASP A 173 -6.21 -12.11 -10.57
N ARG A 174 -6.72 -11.01 -10.03
CA ARG A 174 -7.73 -10.17 -10.70
C ARG A 174 -7.21 -8.82 -11.14
N LEU A 175 -6.07 -8.35 -10.61
CA LEU A 175 -5.43 -7.11 -11.04
C LEU A 175 -4.16 -7.34 -11.87
N TRP A 176 -3.67 -8.59 -11.98
CA TRP A 176 -2.57 -8.91 -12.89
C TRP A 176 -3.01 -8.83 -14.35
N VAL A 177 -2.27 -8.03 -15.13
CA VAL A 177 -2.53 -7.79 -16.55
C VAL A 177 -2.14 -9.04 -17.37
N GLN A 178 -3.15 -9.66 -18.01
CA GLN A 178 -3.04 -10.93 -18.74
C GLN A 178 -2.55 -10.75 -20.18
N THR A 179 -1.40 -10.08 -20.30
CA THR A 179 -0.62 -9.89 -21.53
C THR A 179 0.83 -10.29 -21.28
N ALA A 180 1.65 -10.30 -22.32
CA ALA A 180 3.09 -10.55 -22.19
C ALA A 180 3.82 -9.48 -21.34
N VAL A 181 3.21 -8.30 -21.12
CA VAL A 181 3.78 -7.25 -20.28
C VAL A 181 3.65 -7.61 -18.81
N GLY A 182 2.52 -8.18 -18.36
CA GLY A 182 2.30 -8.47 -16.93
C GLY A 182 2.22 -7.21 -16.05
N GLY A 183 2.34 -7.42 -14.73
CA GLY A 183 2.25 -6.37 -13.71
C GLY A 183 0.83 -6.15 -13.18
N ILE A 184 0.71 -5.37 -12.10
CA ILE A 184 -0.53 -5.13 -11.36
C ILE A 184 -1.10 -3.75 -11.68
N ALA A 185 -2.40 -3.68 -12.00
CA ALA A 185 -3.15 -2.44 -12.11
C ALA A 185 -3.55 -1.87 -10.74
N ARG A 186 -3.82 -0.57 -10.65
CA ARG A 186 -4.26 0.06 -9.38
C ARG A 186 -5.53 -0.58 -8.84
N TYR A 187 -6.57 -0.66 -9.66
CA TYR A 187 -7.87 -1.25 -9.31
C TYR A 187 -8.63 -1.69 -10.56
N THR A 188 -9.72 -2.46 -10.39
CA THR A 188 -10.52 -2.97 -11.52
C THR A 188 -11.20 -1.84 -12.30
N ASN A 189 -11.06 -1.87 -13.63
CA ASN A 189 -11.56 -0.86 -14.57
C ASN A 189 -10.99 0.54 -14.29
N ASP A 190 -9.68 0.60 -14.08
CA ASP A 190 -8.94 1.86 -13.97
C ASP A 190 -9.04 2.65 -15.27
N HIS A 191 -9.45 3.91 -15.15
CA HIS A 191 -9.73 4.82 -16.26
C HIS A 191 -8.56 5.76 -16.56
N TYR A 192 -7.61 5.90 -15.63
CA TYR A 192 -6.48 6.80 -15.77
C TYR A 192 -5.51 6.26 -16.83
N PHE A 193 -5.29 7.03 -17.90
CA PHE A 193 -4.51 6.62 -19.08
C PHE A 193 -4.96 5.29 -19.73
N LYS A 194 -6.21 4.84 -19.51
CA LYS A 194 -6.73 3.55 -19.96
C LYS A 194 -6.40 3.25 -21.42
N LYS A 195 -5.83 2.06 -21.67
CA LYS A 195 -5.41 1.59 -23.01
C LYS A 195 -6.18 0.40 -23.56
N SER A 196 -7.07 -0.18 -22.76
CA SER A 196 -7.87 -1.33 -23.17
C SER A 196 -9.26 -1.29 -22.55
N ASP A 197 -10.28 -1.66 -23.32
CA ASP A 197 -11.63 -1.89 -22.81
C ASP A 197 -11.89 -3.36 -22.42
N ASP A 198 -10.92 -4.25 -22.66
CA ASP A 198 -10.95 -5.65 -22.21
C ASP A 198 -10.57 -5.73 -20.72
N ILE A 199 -11.52 -5.39 -19.85
CA ILE A 199 -11.32 -5.29 -18.39
C ILE A 199 -10.98 -6.65 -17.77
N GLU A 200 -11.42 -7.76 -18.37
CA GLU A 200 -11.14 -9.10 -17.85
C GLU A 200 -9.66 -9.46 -17.98
N ARG A 201 -9.03 -9.09 -19.09
CA ARG A 201 -7.59 -9.32 -19.31
C ARG A 201 -6.72 -8.16 -18.86
N VAL A 202 -7.21 -6.94 -18.98
CA VAL A 202 -6.49 -5.70 -18.69
C VAL A 202 -7.36 -4.84 -17.76
N PRO A 203 -7.36 -5.14 -16.45
CA PRO A 203 -8.18 -4.41 -15.47
C PRO A 203 -7.78 -2.93 -15.35
N GLY A 204 -6.55 -2.59 -15.77
CA GLY A 204 -5.97 -1.26 -15.90
C GLY A 204 -4.57 -1.39 -16.49
N ASN A 205 -3.86 -0.27 -16.68
CA ASN A 205 -2.45 -0.34 -17.04
C ASN A 205 -1.65 -0.89 -15.84
N PRO A 206 -0.58 -1.66 -16.05
CA PRO A 206 0.30 -2.08 -14.96
C PRO A 206 1.10 -0.89 -14.41
N TRP A 207 1.19 -0.82 -13.08
CA TRP A 207 1.96 0.19 -12.34
C TRP A 207 3.17 -0.46 -11.67
N ILE A 208 4.31 0.23 -11.68
CA ILE A 208 5.51 -0.26 -10.99
C ILE A 208 5.23 -0.38 -9.47
N ILE A 209 4.62 0.65 -8.88
CA ILE A 209 4.26 0.71 -7.44
C ILE A 209 3.41 -0.50 -7.04
N CYS A 210 2.28 -0.72 -7.71
CA CYS A 210 1.35 -1.79 -7.37
C CYS A 210 1.98 -3.19 -7.56
N THR A 211 2.85 -3.32 -8.55
CA THR A 211 3.59 -4.56 -8.81
C THR A 211 4.63 -4.80 -7.70
N MET A 212 5.30 -3.76 -7.22
CA MET A 212 6.23 -3.86 -6.09
C MET A 212 5.52 -4.17 -4.77
N TRP A 213 4.33 -3.60 -4.51
CA TRP A 213 3.53 -3.99 -3.34
C TRP A 213 3.24 -5.49 -3.29
N LEU A 214 3.00 -6.12 -4.44
CA LEU A 214 2.85 -7.57 -4.52
C LEU A 214 4.15 -8.30 -4.18
N ALA A 215 5.30 -7.86 -4.71
CA ALA A 215 6.61 -8.43 -4.38
C ALA A 215 6.95 -8.32 -2.88
N ARG A 216 6.65 -7.16 -2.28
CA ARG A 216 6.83 -6.87 -0.86
C ARG A 216 5.96 -7.78 0.01
N TRP A 217 4.70 -8.01 -0.37
CA TRP A 217 3.86 -8.99 0.31
C TRP A 217 4.41 -10.41 0.21
N TYR A 218 4.81 -10.87 -0.99
CA TYR A 218 5.41 -12.19 -1.17
C TYR A 218 6.66 -12.37 -0.32
N THR A 219 7.51 -11.35 -0.25
CA THR A 219 8.69 -11.31 0.62
C THR A 219 8.30 -11.43 2.09
N ALA A 220 7.38 -10.57 2.56
CA ALA A 220 7.00 -10.50 3.97
C ALA A 220 6.38 -11.81 4.49
N LYS A 221 5.65 -12.55 3.66
CA LYS A 221 5.01 -13.81 4.06
C LYS A 221 5.90 -15.05 3.90
N ALA A 222 7.04 -14.95 3.22
CA ALA A 222 7.82 -16.12 2.84
C ALA A 222 8.46 -16.81 4.06
N GLU A 223 8.43 -18.13 4.08
CA GLU A 223 9.09 -18.98 5.07
C GLU A 223 10.24 -19.79 4.44
N THR A 224 10.32 -19.84 3.11
CA THR A 224 11.32 -20.64 2.38
C THR A 224 11.96 -19.87 1.23
N ALA A 225 13.13 -20.35 0.78
CA ALA A 225 13.83 -19.80 -0.39
C ALA A 225 12.99 -19.89 -1.68
N ASP A 226 12.20 -20.95 -1.84
CA ASP A 226 11.36 -21.15 -3.03
C ASP A 226 10.23 -20.13 -3.11
N GLU A 227 9.63 -19.76 -1.97
CA GLU A 227 8.59 -18.71 -1.94
C GLU A 227 9.15 -17.33 -2.27
N LEU A 228 10.42 -17.06 -1.94
CA LEU A 228 11.10 -15.81 -2.28
C LEU A 228 11.37 -15.66 -3.78
N LYS A 229 11.39 -16.76 -4.56
CA LYS A 229 11.59 -16.69 -6.02
C LYS A 229 10.51 -15.87 -6.71
N VAL A 230 9.28 -15.85 -6.16
CA VAL A 230 8.17 -15.06 -6.70
C VAL A 230 8.41 -13.56 -6.51
N ALA A 231 8.90 -13.14 -5.35
CA ALA A 231 9.26 -11.74 -5.14
C ALA A 231 10.43 -11.33 -6.04
N LEU A 232 11.43 -12.21 -6.18
CA LEU A 232 12.58 -11.98 -7.03
C LEU A 232 12.20 -11.88 -8.53
N SER A 233 11.27 -12.70 -9.02
CA SER A 233 10.81 -12.61 -10.41
C SER A 233 10.04 -11.31 -10.68
N ILE A 234 9.30 -10.80 -9.69
CA ILE A 234 8.62 -9.50 -9.81
C ILE A 234 9.63 -8.33 -9.79
N LEU A 235 10.70 -8.42 -9.00
CA LEU A 235 11.81 -7.45 -9.05
C LEU A 235 12.52 -7.49 -10.41
N GLU A 236 12.74 -8.67 -10.97
CA GLU A 236 13.31 -8.83 -12.30
C GLU A 236 12.38 -8.26 -13.37
N TRP A 237 11.06 -8.43 -13.22
CA TRP A 237 10.07 -7.76 -14.07
C TRP A 237 10.22 -6.23 -14.05
N ALA A 238 10.46 -5.62 -12.89
CA ALA A 238 10.70 -4.17 -12.83
C ALA A 238 12.01 -3.79 -13.52
N ARG A 239 13.05 -4.62 -13.40
CA ARG A 239 14.34 -4.42 -14.07
C ARG A 239 14.20 -4.49 -15.58
N THR A 240 13.43 -5.44 -16.13
CA THR A 240 13.25 -5.61 -17.58
C THR A 240 12.40 -4.50 -18.20
N HIS A 241 11.53 -3.87 -17.42
CA HIS A 241 10.71 -2.74 -17.86
C HIS A 241 11.28 -1.36 -17.49
N ALA A 242 12.50 -1.29 -16.95
CA ALA A 242 13.20 -0.04 -16.74
C ALA A 242 13.59 0.60 -18.08
N MET A 243 13.45 1.91 -18.18
CA MET A 243 13.89 2.67 -19.36
C MET A 243 15.42 2.66 -19.47
N PRO A 244 15.99 3.00 -20.66
CA PRO A 244 17.42 3.26 -20.78
C PRO A 244 17.89 4.23 -19.69
N GLY A 245 18.95 3.87 -18.96
CA GLY A 245 19.41 4.62 -17.79
C GLY A 245 18.83 4.18 -16.45
N GLY A 246 17.94 3.17 -16.43
CA GLY A 246 17.38 2.58 -15.20
C GLY A 246 16.18 3.33 -14.62
N HIS A 247 15.62 4.29 -15.36
CA HIS A 247 14.47 5.07 -14.92
C HIS A 247 13.18 4.25 -14.96
N LEU A 248 12.43 4.27 -13.88
CA LEU A 248 11.12 3.62 -13.76
C LEU A 248 9.98 4.62 -13.98
N PRO A 249 9.03 4.33 -14.90
CA PRO A 249 7.84 5.14 -15.09
C PRO A 249 6.81 4.88 -13.98
N GLU A 250 5.73 5.65 -13.99
CA GLU A 250 4.52 5.36 -13.23
C GLU A 250 3.83 4.09 -13.76
N GLN A 251 3.60 4.04 -15.08
CA GLN A 251 2.82 3.01 -15.74
C GLN A 251 3.54 2.47 -16.97
N LEU A 252 3.12 1.28 -17.40
CA LEU A 252 3.51 0.73 -18.70
C LEU A 252 2.25 0.54 -19.57
N HIS A 253 2.42 0.64 -20.88
CA HIS A 253 1.38 0.29 -21.83
C HIS A 253 1.14 -1.23 -21.77
N PRO A 254 -0.11 -1.70 -21.52
CA PRO A 254 -0.37 -3.09 -21.18
C PRO A 254 -0.09 -4.07 -22.31
N TYR A 255 0.04 -3.62 -23.55
CA TYR A 255 0.37 -4.49 -24.69
C TYR A 255 1.80 -4.35 -25.21
N SER A 256 2.43 -3.19 -25.03
CA SER A 256 3.73 -2.91 -25.67
C SER A 256 4.86 -2.70 -24.67
N GLY A 257 4.56 -2.63 -23.37
CA GLY A 257 5.54 -2.37 -22.32
C GLY A 257 6.12 -0.95 -22.33
N GLN A 258 5.70 -0.08 -23.26
CA GLN A 258 6.22 1.28 -23.35
C GLN A 258 5.81 2.11 -22.13
N PRO A 259 6.68 2.98 -21.60
CA PRO A 259 6.34 3.83 -20.46
C PRO A 259 5.15 4.75 -20.79
N LEU A 260 4.26 4.92 -19.83
CA LEU A 260 3.13 5.83 -19.87
C LEU A 260 3.13 6.72 -18.63
N SER A 261 2.57 7.92 -18.77
CA SER A 261 2.53 8.94 -17.71
C SER A 261 3.95 9.39 -17.29
N VAL A 262 4.13 9.76 -16.02
CA VAL A 262 5.35 10.34 -15.46
C VAL A 262 6.52 9.34 -15.51
N ALA A 263 7.68 9.80 -15.99
CA ALA A 263 8.93 9.05 -15.94
C ALA A 263 10.13 10.02 -15.83
N PRO A 264 11.04 9.87 -14.85
CA PRO A 264 10.98 8.93 -13.73
C PRO A 264 9.91 9.31 -12.69
N LEU A 265 9.25 8.32 -12.08
CA LEU A 265 8.42 8.54 -10.89
C LEU A 265 9.18 8.19 -9.62
N THR A 266 9.32 9.14 -8.69
CA THR A 266 10.04 8.94 -7.41
C THR A 266 9.49 7.76 -6.62
N TRP A 267 8.17 7.62 -6.55
CA TRP A 267 7.52 6.54 -5.80
C TRP A 267 7.79 5.16 -6.41
N SER A 268 7.78 5.02 -7.74
CA SER A 268 8.19 3.77 -8.41
C SER A 268 9.61 3.32 -8.01
N HIS A 269 10.55 4.27 -7.95
CA HIS A 269 11.92 3.97 -7.53
C HIS A 269 11.99 3.62 -6.05
N ALA A 270 11.29 4.37 -5.19
CA ALA A 270 11.26 4.10 -3.76
C ALA A 270 10.69 2.70 -3.44
N GLU A 271 9.67 2.25 -4.17
CA GLU A 271 9.07 0.92 -4.00
C GLU A 271 10.00 -0.21 -4.45
N VAL A 272 10.73 -0.04 -5.56
CA VAL A 272 11.75 -1.02 -5.98
C VAL A 272 12.86 -1.12 -4.94
N ILE A 273 13.37 0.02 -4.45
CA ILE A 273 14.40 0.04 -3.39
C ILE A 273 13.88 -0.65 -2.13
N SER A 274 12.66 -0.35 -1.71
CA SER A 274 12.04 -0.95 -0.53
C SER A 274 11.90 -2.47 -0.68
N ALA A 275 11.40 -2.92 -1.84
CA ALA A 275 11.25 -4.34 -2.14
C ALA A 275 12.59 -5.09 -2.15
N VAL A 276 13.65 -4.50 -2.71
CA VAL A 276 15.01 -5.09 -2.68
C VAL A 276 15.54 -5.17 -1.24
N LEU A 277 15.42 -4.10 -0.46
CA LEU A 277 15.89 -4.07 0.93
C LEU A 277 15.15 -5.09 1.81
N GLU A 278 13.83 -5.19 1.63
CA GLU A 278 12.99 -6.18 2.33
C GLU A 278 13.37 -7.60 1.92
N LEU A 279 13.60 -7.86 0.63
CA LEU A 279 14.03 -9.17 0.13
C LEU A 279 15.39 -9.58 0.71
N VAL A 280 16.37 -8.69 0.66
CA VAL A 280 17.71 -8.93 1.22
C VAL A 280 17.64 -9.21 2.72
N ALA A 281 16.85 -8.44 3.46
CA ALA A 281 16.64 -8.67 4.89
C ALA A 281 15.99 -10.03 5.15
N LYS A 282 14.99 -10.43 4.35
CA LYS A 282 14.30 -11.72 4.50
C LYS A 282 15.18 -12.91 4.13
N VAL A 283 16.02 -12.78 3.10
CA VAL A 283 17.02 -13.80 2.73
C VAL A 283 18.00 -14.02 3.88
N ALA A 284 18.49 -12.93 4.50
CA ALA A 284 19.37 -13.01 5.66
C ALA A 284 18.67 -13.61 6.89
N GLU A 285 17.41 -13.23 7.15
CA GLU A 285 16.58 -13.78 8.23
C GLU A 285 16.42 -15.30 8.11
N LEU A 286 16.14 -15.80 6.90
CA LEU A 286 15.94 -17.22 6.65
C LEU A 286 17.25 -18.01 6.52
N GLY A 287 18.41 -17.34 6.40
CA GLY A 287 19.70 -18.00 6.20
C GLY A 287 19.77 -18.77 4.87
N VAL A 288 19.09 -18.27 3.84
CA VAL A 288 18.98 -18.93 2.53
C VAL A 288 19.73 -18.18 1.45
N THR A 289 19.82 -18.76 0.26
CA THR A 289 20.15 -18.05 -0.98
C THR A 289 18.97 -18.19 -1.92
N VAL A 290 18.64 -17.12 -2.64
CA VAL A 290 17.60 -17.11 -3.66
C VAL A 290 18.20 -16.64 -4.97
N SER A 291 17.94 -17.39 -6.04
CA SER A 291 18.31 -17.04 -7.40
C SER A 291 17.18 -17.47 -8.33
N LEU A 292 17.02 -16.73 -9.42
CA LEU A 292 16.23 -17.21 -10.55
C LEU A 292 17.08 -18.23 -11.32
N PRO A 293 16.47 -19.21 -12.02
CA PRO A 293 17.18 -20.02 -13.00
C PRO A 293 17.89 -19.11 -14.00
N GLU A 294 19.10 -19.47 -14.45
CA GLU A 294 19.71 -18.81 -15.59
C GLU A 294 18.81 -19.04 -16.81
N GLU A 295 18.16 -17.99 -17.31
CA GLU A 295 17.44 -18.06 -18.59
C GLU A 295 18.49 -18.22 -19.70
N ASP A 296 18.42 -19.33 -20.45
CA ASP A 296 19.04 -19.43 -21.77
C ASP A 296 18.64 -18.18 -22.57
N ALA A 297 19.63 -17.42 -23.02
CA ALA A 297 19.46 -16.13 -23.67
C ALA A 297 18.48 -16.19 -24.87
N GLY A 298 17.18 -15.97 -24.62
CA GLY A 298 16.17 -16.05 -25.66
C GLY A 298 14.74 -15.98 -25.13
N HIS A 299 14.24 -14.75 -24.95
CA HIS A 299 12.81 -14.41 -24.78
C HIS A 299 12.07 -15.24 -23.70
N GLY A 300 12.34 -14.93 -22.42
CA GLY A 300 11.66 -15.52 -21.28
C GLY A 300 10.25 -14.98 -21.07
N ASP A 301 9.28 -15.90 -21.03
CA ASP A 301 7.94 -15.66 -20.50
C ASP A 301 8.06 -15.49 -18.97
N TYR A 302 8.03 -14.25 -18.47
CA TYR A 302 8.05 -13.92 -17.04
C TYR A 302 6.73 -14.24 -16.33
N SER A 303 6.01 -15.27 -16.78
CA SER A 303 4.77 -15.70 -16.16
C SER A 303 5.06 -16.09 -14.71
N VAL A 304 4.57 -15.28 -13.77
CA VAL A 304 4.58 -15.58 -12.35
C VAL A 304 3.94 -16.96 -12.19
N PRO A 305 4.66 -17.97 -11.67
CA PRO A 305 4.14 -19.32 -11.64
C PRO A 305 2.85 -19.35 -10.81
N PRO A 306 1.83 -20.11 -11.22
CA PRO A 306 0.62 -20.26 -10.43
C PRO A 306 0.99 -20.84 -9.06
N CYS A 307 0.49 -20.21 -7.99
CA CYS A 307 0.57 -20.83 -6.66
C CYS A 307 -0.10 -22.21 -6.71
N ARG A 308 0.64 -23.25 -6.29
CA ARG A 308 0.03 -24.52 -5.89
C ARG A 308 -0.79 -24.34 -4.61
#